data_AF-T1JZ25-F1
#
_entry.id   AF-T1JZ25-F1
#
_cell.length_a   1.000
_cell.length_b   1.000
_cell.length_c   1.000
_cell.angle_alpha   90.00
_cell.angle_beta   90.00
_cell.angle_gamma   90.00
#
_symmetry.space_group_name_H-M   'P 1'
#
loop_
_entity.id
_entity.type
_entity.pdbx_description
1 polymer ?
#
loop_
_entity_poly.entity_id
_entity_poly.type
_entity_poly.pdbx_seq_one_letter_code
_entity_poly.pdbx_strand_id
1 'polypeptide(L)'
;MAGFHGHGHSHGHSHGHSHGHSHGHSHAHLPVASTSTSSSPPPHAIETRCCVDSILTKITTDFPIDQFWQDNFKFDLEAYGDYTHLKFLLKKYTKPKDSVCILGASNGPIGHWLTLNEVNNIVVLDKETTSIASSRKQKVDLKVIPTDLMDIEDPEPTYTVLIDKAGIDEVYYANFDMSNALEKALTMVGARLDKESRLLKNFGRLMFLTRLPDTMMQFLVSWFKDVSQFSWIVRFHRITRVEEFYQKEKGQYNLVLPMFAVVAIKLTSAKEKLLIETTFTLTEKITEPTRYTGTDCLAEVYDAVDSLHKLMILSSCLRNKTIEDNEIIVEVYSAGNPDYPRYYIYICDAPEVKIPQDYAIFIVPEGRETEWIFGTPEGRIQLCDNSRCFRLAVVHLARHHIYPGGIERIKSELSGIVMYFAQEKVLQSFKDKRVQFLTVNEDQGQRQLMSSGRSAISGEYLIEDVIIDGSWYRRLVFLGSQNMIQSEARLRHVRDQIWVIDTDYLSCRHHHPP
;
A
#
# COMPACT_ATOMS: atom_id res chain seq x y z
N MET A 1 20.22 35.47 63.26
CA MET A 1 19.01 35.18 64.07
C MET A 1 18.66 33.73 63.81
N ALA A 2 18.73 32.90 64.87
CA ALA A 2 18.31 31.50 65.07
C ALA A 2 18.83 30.45 64.05
N GLY A 3 19.64 29.42 64.37
CA GLY A 3 19.71 28.54 65.57
C GLY A 3 18.74 27.35 65.36
N PHE A 4 19.03 26.05 65.50
CA PHE A 4 19.91 25.23 66.35
C PHE A 4 19.99 23.80 65.72
N HIS A 5 21.17 23.15 65.61
CA HIS A 5 21.67 21.97 66.39
C HIS A 5 20.94 20.61 66.32
N GLY A 6 21.73 19.56 66.09
CA GLY A 6 21.39 18.16 66.35
C GLY A 6 22.47 17.18 65.88
N HIS A 7 23.46 16.89 66.74
CA HIS A 7 24.42 15.79 66.58
C HIS A 7 23.76 14.44 66.92
N GLY A 8 24.15 13.38 66.21
CA GLY A 8 23.90 11.99 66.59
C GLY A 8 24.87 11.05 65.87
N HIS A 9 25.86 10.53 66.60
CA HIS A 9 26.71 9.41 66.18
C HIS A 9 25.95 8.08 66.35
N SER A 10 26.07 7.16 65.40
CA SER A 10 26.01 5.73 65.69
C SER A 10 26.88 4.93 64.71
N HIS A 11 27.79 4.15 65.30
CA HIS A 11 28.48 3.04 64.63
C HIS A 11 27.50 1.89 64.40
N GLY A 12 27.58 1.26 63.24
CA GLY A 12 26.91 0.00 62.95
C GLY A 12 27.68 -0.77 61.89
N HIS A 13 28.56 -1.66 62.32
CA HIS A 13 29.02 -2.79 61.51
C HIS A 13 27.85 -3.75 61.33
N SER A 14 27.52 -4.09 60.08
CA SER A 14 26.80 -5.33 59.78
C SER A 14 27.38 -5.98 58.53
N HIS A 15 28.01 -7.12 58.74
CA HIS A 15 28.27 -8.12 57.71
C HIS A 15 26.92 -8.65 57.20
N GLY A 16 26.71 -8.57 55.89
CA GLY A 16 25.63 -9.26 55.20
C GLY A 16 26.21 -9.95 53.98
N HIS A 17 26.47 -11.26 54.09
CA HIS A 17 26.74 -12.13 52.96
C HIS A 17 25.58 -12.09 51.97
N SER A 18 25.82 -11.66 50.74
CA SER A 18 24.94 -11.97 49.61
C SER A 18 25.63 -13.01 48.72
N HIS A 19 25.02 -14.19 48.65
CA HIS A 19 25.37 -15.25 47.72
C HIS A 19 25.25 -14.72 46.29
N GLY A 20 26.38 -14.63 45.59
CA GLY A 20 26.39 -14.40 44.14
C GLY A 20 25.92 -15.67 43.42
N HIS A 21 24.65 -15.70 43.03
CA HIS A 21 24.22 -16.56 41.94
C HIS A 21 24.63 -15.91 40.62
N SER A 22 25.77 -16.34 40.10
CA SER A 22 26.19 -16.08 38.74
C SER A 22 25.33 -16.94 37.81
N HIS A 23 24.23 -16.38 37.31
CA HIS A 23 23.63 -16.89 36.08
C HIS A 23 24.56 -16.53 34.94
N GLY A 24 25.38 -17.50 34.53
CA GLY A 24 26.17 -17.45 33.32
C GLY A 24 25.23 -17.40 32.11
N HIS A 25 24.88 -16.20 31.67
CA HIS A 25 24.42 -16.01 30.31
C HIS A 25 25.63 -16.20 29.40
N SER A 26 25.66 -17.32 28.67
CA SER A 26 26.58 -17.46 27.54
C SER A 26 26.26 -16.34 26.56
N HIS A 27 27.16 -15.38 26.42
CA HIS A 27 27.11 -14.41 25.34
C HIS A 27 27.27 -15.17 24.02
N ALA A 28 26.16 -15.55 23.40
CA ALA A 28 26.14 -15.77 21.97
C ALA A 28 26.54 -14.43 21.34
N HIS A 29 27.59 -14.44 20.51
CA HIS A 29 27.96 -13.26 19.72
C HIS A 29 26.73 -12.80 18.94
N LEU A 30 26.14 -11.67 19.35
CA LEU A 30 25.06 -11.04 18.61
C LEU A 30 25.61 -10.68 17.22
N PRO A 31 24.90 -10.98 16.13
CA PRO A 31 25.36 -10.62 14.79
C PRO A 31 25.47 -9.10 14.71
N VAL A 32 26.67 -8.60 14.43
CA VAL A 32 26.90 -7.18 14.16
C VAL A 32 26.43 -6.93 12.73
N ALA A 33 25.38 -6.12 12.57
CA ALA A 33 24.93 -5.70 11.25
C ALA A 33 26.06 -4.97 10.51
N SER A 34 26.43 -5.45 9.33
CA SER A 34 27.42 -4.79 8.46
C SER A 34 26.73 -3.72 7.62
N THR A 35 27.39 -2.57 7.46
CA THR A 35 26.85 -1.42 6.72
C THR A 35 27.34 -1.44 5.27
N SER A 36 26.53 -1.99 4.36
CA SER A 36 26.81 -1.87 2.93
C SER A 36 26.52 -0.44 2.45
N THR A 37 27.52 0.22 1.87
CA THR A 37 27.39 1.60 1.37
C THR A 37 26.91 1.62 -0.08
N SER A 38 25.68 1.15 -0.34
CA SER A 38 25.03 1.34 -1.65
C SER A 38 23.73 2.16 -1.55
N SER A 39 23.64 3.05 -2.54
CA SER A 39 22.96 4.33 -2.50
C SER A 39 21.54 4.40 -3.10
N SER A 40 20.38 4.35 -2.40
CA SER A 40 19.08 4.52 -3.09
C SER A 40 18.86 5.97 -3.58
N PRO A 41 18.35 6.23 -4.79
CA PRO A 41 18.30 7.58 -5.37
C PRO A 41 17.42 8.55 -4.53
N PRO A 42 17.70 9.86 -4.57
CA PRO A 42 16.96 10.86 -3.80
C PRO A 42 15.47 10.93 -4.23
N PRO A 43 14.55 11.33 -3.34
CA PRO A 43 13.10 11.33 -3.60
C PRO A 43 12.67 12.18 -4.80
N HIS A 44 13.48 13.17 -5.21
CA HIS A 44 13.21 14.01 -6.39
C HIS A 44 13.66 13.39 -7.72
N ALA A 45 14.45 12.31 -7.69
CA ALA A 45 14.90 11.56 -8.88
C ALA A 45 14.15 10.24 -9.07
N ILE A 46 13.09 10.02 -8.27
CA ILE A 46 12.09 9.02 -8.57
C ILE A 46 11.24 9.61 -9.71
N GLU A 47 11.75 9.53 -10.95
CA GLU A 47 10.82 9.28 -12.05
C GLU A 47 9.93 8.14 -11.56
N THR A 48 8.62 8.35 -11.53
CA THR A 48 7.59 7.39 -11.13
C THR A 48 7.55 6.20 -12.10
N ARG A 49 8.69 5.50 -12.24
CA ARG A 49 8.83 4.10 -12.65
C ARG A 49 8.67 3.19 -11.43
N CYS A 50 7.92 3.63 -10.43
CA CYS A 50 7.34 2.71 -9.47
C CYS A 50 6.29 1.91 -10.25
N CYS A 51 6.74 0.82 -10.87
CA CYS A 51 5.88 -0.24 -11.35
C CYS A 51 5.12 -0.80 -10.13
N VAL A 52 4.02 -0.15 -9.79
CA VAL A 52 2.88 -0.84 -9.16
C VAL A 52 2.43 -2.01 -10.07
N ASP A 53 2.86 -2.02 -11.35
CA ASP A 53 2.71 -3.10 -12.32
C ASP A 53 3.46 -4.42 -12.00
N SER A 54 4.16 -4.55 -10.86
CA SER A 54 4.88 -5.81 -10.56
C SER A 54 4.79 -6.32 -9.12
N ILE A 55 4.20 -5.57 -8.19
CA ILE A 55 4.16 -5.93 -6.78
C ILE A 55 2.81 -5.52 -6.15
N LEU A 56 2.00 -6.50 -5.76
CA LEU A 56 0.77 -6.29 -4.98
C LEU A 56 1.15 -6.31 -3.49
N THR A 57 0.59 -5.42 -2.67
CA THR A 57 0.94 -5.35 -1.23
C THR A 57 -0.27 -5.68 -0.39
N LYS A 58 -0.30 -6.83 0.30
CA LYS A 58 -1.34 -7.12 1.28
C LYS A 58 -0.84 -6.72 2.67
N ILE A 59 -1.67 -6.01 3.42
CA ILE A 59 -1.37 -5.65 4.81
C ILE A 59 -2.21 -6.58 5.68
N THR A 60 -1.52 -7.39 6.49
CA THR A 60 -2.17 -8.40 7.33
C THR A 60 -2.63 -7.86 8.68
N THR A 61 -2.14 -6.68 9.08
CA THR A 61 -2.64 -5.98 10.25
C THR A 61 -4.03 -5.43 9.96
N ASP A 62 -5.02 -5.84 10.75
CA ASP A 62 -6.39 -5.34 10.64
C ASP A 62 -6.40 -3.82 10.86
N PHE A 63 -6.81 -3.10 9.82
CA PHE A 63 -6.96 -1.66 9.85
C PHE A 63 -8.41 -1.31 9.50
N PRO A 64 -9.17 -0.64 10.39
CA PRO A 64 -10.57 -0.30 10.14
C PRO A 64 -10.65 0.85 9.12
N ILE A 65 -10.50 0.50 7.85
CA ILE A 65 -10.35 1.45 6.75
C ILE A 65 -11.56 2.37 6.60
N ASP A 66 -12.77 1.81 6.68
CA ASP A 66 -14.01 2.60 6.59
C ASP A 66 -14.18 3.56 7.75
N GLN A 67 -13.82 3.15 8.97
CA GLN A 67 -13.82 4.05 10.12
C GLN A 67 -12.80 5.17 9.94
N PHE A 68 -11.61 4.85 9.42
CA PHE A 68 -10.62 5.88 9.10
C PHE A 68 -11.16 6.89 8.09
N TRP A 69 -11.85 6.44 7.04
CA TRP A 69 -12.51 7.33 6.10
C TRP A 69 -13.56 8.21 6.77
N GLN A 70 -14.39 7.64 7.65
CA GLN A 70 -15.40 8.40 8.40
C GLN A 70 -14.78 9.46 9.30
N ASP A 71 -13.71 9.12 10.02
CA ASP A 71 -13.10 10.00 11.01
C ASP A 71 -12.20 11.07 10.40
N ASN A 72 -11.58 10.79 9.25
CA ASN A 72 -10.49 11.62 8.71
C ASN A 72 -10.79 12.25 7.34
N PHE A 73 -11.80 11.78 6.61
CA PHE A 73 -12.09 12.34 5.29
C PHE A 73 -12.75 13.71 5.41
N LYS A 74 -12.13 14.70 4.75
CA LYS A 74 -12.72 16.03 4.56
C LYS A 74 -12.82 16.28 3.07
N PHE A 75 -14.03 16.52 2.59
CA PHE A 75 -14.26 16.81 1.19
C PHE A 75 -13.52 18.10 0.78
N ASP A 76 -12.63 17.97 -0.19
CA ASP A 76 -11.83 19.05 -0.76
C ASP A 76 -11.80 18.84 -2.28
N LEU A 77 -12.62 19.62 -3.02
CA LEU A 77 -12.75 19.49 -4.47
C LEU A 77 -11.43 19.78 -5.22
N GLU A 78 -10.55 20.61 -4.65
CA GLU A 78 -9.23 20.89 -5.24
C GLU A 78 -8.32 19.66 -5.18
N ALA A 79 -8.54 18.78 -4.18
CA ALA A 79 -7.81 17.53 -4.02
C ALA A 79 -8.00 16.52 -5.15
N TYR A 80 -9.02 16.70 -6.00
CA TYR A 80 -9.32 15.86 -7.16
C TYR A 80 -8.58 16.32 -8.43
N GLY A 81 -7.70 17.32 -8.29
CA GLY A 81 -6.86 17.83 -9.37
C GLY A 81 -7.61 18.68 -10.38
N ASP A 82 -6.85 19.11 -11.40
CA ASP A 82 -7.33 19.95 -12.50
C ASP A 82 -7.08 19.30 -13.87
N TYR A 83 -7.33 20.05 -14.94
CA TYR A 83 -7.11 19.55 -16.30
C TYR A 83 -5.68 19.06 -16.56
N THR A 84 -4.64 19.70 -16.02
CA THR A 84 -3.25 19.33 -16.33
C THR A 84 -2.96 17.88 -15.93
N HIS A 85 -3.59 17.44 -14.84
CA HIS A 85 -3.54 16.08 -14.32
C HIS A 85 -4.42 15.13 -15.14
N LEU A 86 -5.57 15.59 -15.63
CA LEU A 86 -6.60 14.76 -16.31
C LEU A 86 -6.50 14.74 -17.84
N LYS A 87 -5.65 15.56 -18.45
CA LYS A 87 -5.60 15.80 -19.89
C LYS A 87 -5.50 14.53 -20.74
N PHE A 88 -4.81 13.51 -20.24
CA PHE A 88 -4.60 12.24 -20.96
C PHE A 88 -5.90 11.42 -21.05
N LEU A 89 -6.69 11.38 -19.97
CA LEU A 89 -7.99 10.73 -19.94
C LEU A 89 -9.01 11.52 -20.76
N LEU A 90 -9.03 12.85 -20.57
CA LEU A 90 -9.93 13.73 -21.29
C LEU A 90 -9.73 13.58 -22.80
N LYS A 91 -8.49 13.67 -23.31
CA LYS A 91 -8.18 13.46 -24.73
C LYS A 91 -8.53 12.05 -25.24
N LYS A 92 -8.46 11.03 -24.39
CA LYS A 92 -8.82 9.64 -24.75
C LYS A 92 -10.33 9.46 -24.89
N TYR A 93 -11.11 10.09 -24.02
CA TYR A 93 -12.53 9.81 -23.87
C TYR A 93 -13.46 10.89 -24.43
N THR A 94 -12.93 12.06 -24.82
CA THR A 94 -13.67 13.11 -25.53
C THR A 94 -13.18 13.28 -26.97
N LYS A 95 -14.08 13.75 -27.84
CA LYS A 95 -13.86 14.03 -29.26
C LYS A 95 -14.49 15.37 -29.61
N PRO A 96 -14.02 16.05 -30.69
CA PRO A 96 -14.56 17.36 -31.10
C PRO A 96 -16.08 17.40 -31.31
N LYS A 97 -16.66 16.27 -31.73
CA LYS A 97 -18.10 16.10 -31.99
C LYS A 97 -18.94 15.68 -30.78
N ASP A 98 -18.32 15.37 -29.65
CA ASP A 98 -19.07 14.93 -28.47
C ASP A 98 -19.86 16.13 -27.88
N SER A 99 -21.10 15.88 -27.44
CA SER A 99 -21.82 16.75 -26.52
C SER A 99 -21.43 16.38 -25.09
N VAL A 100 -20.76 17.30 -24.40
CA VAL A 100 -20.20 17.09 -23.06
C VAL A 100 -21.00 17.87 -22.03
N CYS A 101 -21.35 17.22 -20.94
CA CYS A 101 -21.89 17.88 -19.76
C CYS A 101 -20.96 17.66 -18.56
N ILE A 102 -20.61 18.75 -17.89
CA ILE A 102 -19.80 18.76 -16.67
C ILE A 102 -20.74 18.99 -15.49
N LEU A 103 -20.69 18.12 -14.49
CA LEU A 103 -21.52 18.15 -13.29
C LEU A 103 -20.70 18.73 -12.11
N GLY A 104 -21.21 19.78 -11.46
CA GLY A 104 -20.64 20.34 -10.22
C GLY A 104 -19.29 21.07 -10.41
N ALA A 105 -19.28 22.14 -11.22
CA ALA A 105 -18.04 22.78 -11.68
C ALA A 105 -17.66 24.06 -10.91
N SER A 106 -17.61 24.02 -9.58
CA SER A 106 -17.38 25.26 -8.85
C SER A 106 -15.96 25.83 -8.99
N ASN A 107 -14.91 25.06 -9.35
CA ASN A 107 -13.52 25.57 -9.27
C ASN A 107 -12.48 25.11 -10.34
N GLY A 108 -12.83 24.73 -11.58
CA GLY A 108 -11.81 24.23 -12.54
C GLY A 108 -11.94 24.65 -14.01
N PRO A 109 -10.82 24.85 -14.75
CA PRO A 109 -10.83 25.18 -16.17
C PRO A 109 -11.13 23.98 -17.09
N ILE A 110 -11.71 22.87 -16.60
CA ILE A 110 -11.93 21.64 -17.40
C ILE A 110 -12.68 21.97 -18.70
N GLY A 111 -13.73 22.78 -18.63
CA GLY A 111 -14.46 23.23 -19.82
C GLY A 111 -13.60 24.07 -20.78
N HIS A 112 -12.78 25.00 -20.26
CA HIS A 112 -11.84 25.78 -21.07
C HIS A 112 -10.87 24.87 -21.83
N TRP A 113 -10.30 23.88 -21.16
CA TRP A 113 -9.35 22.98 -21.77
C TRP A 113 -9.96 21.97 -22.73
N LEU A 114 -11.21 21.54 -22.50
CA LEU A 114 -11.96 20.77 -23.48
C LEU A 114 -12.18 21.58 -24.76
N THR A 115 -12.42 22.89 -24.64
CA THR A 115 -12.51 23.81 -25.79
C THR A 115 -11.19 23.84 -26.57
N LEU A 116 -10.04 23.85 -25.86
CA LEU A 116 -8.71 23.75 -26.49
C LEU A 116 -8.44 22.39 -27.16
N ASN A 117 -9.18 21.34 -26.80
CA ASN A 117 -9.20 20.06 -27.50
C ASN A 117 -10.30 19.98 -28.58
N GLU A 118 -10.76 21.15 -29.05
CA GLU A 118 -11.76 21.31 -30.12
C GLU A 118 -13.14 20.72 -29.79
N VAL A 119 -13.43 20.47 -28.52
CA VAL A 119 -14.77 20.07 -28.07
C VAL A 119 -15.65 21.32 -28.00
N ASN A 120 -16.61 21.41 -28.92
CA ASN A 120 -17.37 22.65 -29.12
C ASN A 120 -18.72 22.70 -28.36
N ASN A 121 -19.26 21.54 -27.97
CA ASN A 121 -20.57 21.46 -27.32
C ASN A 121 -20.42 21.06 -25.85
N ILE A 122 -20.14 22.05 -25.00
CA ILE A 122 -19.90 21.87 -23.57
C ILE A 122 -21.00 22.60 -22.78
N VAL A 123 -21.69 21.85 -21.93
CA VAL A 123 -22.65 22.36 -20.96
C VAL A 123 -22.13 22.11 -19.55
N VAL A 124 -22.36 23.05 -18.64
CA VAL A 124 -22.03 22.92 -17.23
C VAL A 124 -23.32 22.98 -16.42
N LEU A 125 -23.57 21.98 -15.59
CA LEU A 125 -24.65 21.98 -14.59
C LEU A 125 -24.04 22.27 -13.22
N ASP A 126 -24.46 23.36 -12.59
CA ASP A 126 -23.96 23.79 -11.29
C ASP A 126 -25.05 24.56 -10.53
N LYS A 127 -25.14 24.39 -9.20
CA LYS A 127 -26.05 25.16 -8.35
C LYS A 127 -25.55 26.60 -8.13
N GLU A 128 -24.23 26.81 -8.08
CA GLU A 128 -23.65 28.08 -7.71
C GLU A 128 -23.31 28.95 -8.92
N THR A 129 -23.79 30.20 -8.90
CA THR A 129 -23.55 31.18 -9.98
C THR A 129 -22.14 31.80 -9.97
N THR A 130 -21.33 31.54 -8.93
CA THR A 130 -19.93 31.98 -8.79
C THR A 130 -19.00 31.37 -9.85
N SER A 131 -19.29 30.17 -10.35
CA SER A 131 -18.58 29.52 -11.46
C SER A 131 -18.77 30.23 -12.82
N ILE A 132 -19.88 30.97 -12.97
CA ILE A 132 -20.16 31.80 -14.16
C ILE A 132 -19.22 33.02 -14.23
N ALA A 133 -18.74 33.50 -13.08
CA ALA A 133 -17.82 34.63 -13.01
C ALA A 133 -16.37 34.23 -13.36
N SER A 134 -15.95 33.00 -13.04
CA SER A 134 -14.61 32.49 -13.35
C SER A 134 -14.47 32.06 -14.83
N SER A 135 -15.52 31.52 -15.45
CA SER A 135 -15.54 31.22 -16.90
C SER A 135 -15.42 32.49 -17.76
N ARG A 136 -16.07 33.60 -17.36
CA ARG A 136 -15.92 34.91 -18.01
C ARG A 136 -14.50 35.46 -17.91
N LYS A 137 -13.78 35.22 -16.80
CA LYS A 137 -12.35 35.61 -16.66
C LYS A 137 -11.44 34.83 -17.61
N GLN A 138 -11.79 33.59 -17.96
CA GLN A 138 -11.00 32.72 -18.85
C GLN A 138 -11.31 32.90 -20.35
N LYS A 139 -12.21 33.84 -20.71
CA LYS A 139 -12.64 34.11 -22.10
C LYS A 139 -13.16 32.88 -22.86
N VAL A 140 -13.84 31.96 -22.17
CA VAL A 140 -14.52 30.83 -22.82
C VAL A 140 -16.01 30.98 -22.65
N ASP A 141 -16.72 30.91 -23.77
CA ASP A 141 -18.18 30.94 -23.80
C ASP A 141 -18.72 29.53 -23.51
N LEU A 142 -18.72 29.15 -22.24
CA LEU A 142 -19.33 27.89 -21.77
C LEU A 142 -20.81 28.13 -21.44
N LYS A 143 -21.69 27.23 -21.90
CA LYS A 143 -23.10 27.26 -21.51
C LYS A 143 -23.25 26.69 -20.09
N VAL A 144 -23.49 27.58 -19.12
CA VAL A 144 -23.77 27.19 -17.73
C VAL A 144 -25.28 27.21 -17.48
N ILE A 145 -25.79 26.14 -16.88
CA ILE A 145 -27.19 26.02 -16.47
C ILE A 145 -27.21 25.95 -14.93
N PRO A 146 -27.83 26.94 -14.25
CA PRO A 146 -27.89 27.00 -12.79
C PRO A 146 -28.90 25.99 -12.25
N THR A 147 -28.52 24.72 -12.16
CA THR A 147 -29.41 23.60 -11.81
C THR A 147 -28.59 22.46 -11.22
N ASP A 148 -29.13 21.79 -10.19
CA ASP A 148 -28.56 20.55 -9.68
C ASP A 148 -29.01 19.36 -10.50
N LEU A 149 -28.13 18.37 -10.66
CA LEU A 149 -28.50 17.10 -11.29
C LEU A 149 -29.71 16.45 -10.63
N MET A 150 -29.78 16.49 -9.29
CA MET A 150 -30.86 15.92 -8.51
C MET A 150 -32.16 16.71 -8.61
N ASP A 151 -32.17 17.92 -9.15
CA ASP A 151 -33.39 18.70 -9.41
C ASP A 151 -33.99 18.42 -10.79
N ILE A 152 -33.31 17.65 -11.66
CA ILE A 152 -33.84 17.25 -12.96
C ILE A 152 -34.84 16.11 -12.78
N GLU A 153 -36.13 16.38 -12.98
CA GLU A 153 -37.22 15.40 -12.78
C GLU A 153 -37.16 14.25 -13.80
N ASP A 154 -37.22 14.58 -15.09
CA ASP A 154 -37.25 13.60 -16.19
C ASP A 154 -36.03 13.77 -17.13
N PRO A 155 -34.85 13.25 -16.74
CA PRO A 155 -33.65 13.36 -17.56
C PRO A 155 -33.77 12.55 -18.87
N GLU A 156 -33.62 13.24 -20.00
CA GLU A 156 -33.56 12.61 -21.33
C GLU A 156 -32.13 12.45 -21.85
N PRO A 157 -31.87 11.44 -22.72
CA PRO A 157 -30.54 11.16 -23.26
C PRO A 157 -30.02 12.31 -24.16
N THR A 158 -29.25 13.20 -23.55
CA THR A 158 -28.83 14.49 -24.12
C THR A 158 -27.34 14.51 -24.48
N TYR A 159 -26.51 13.95 -23.60
CA TYR A 159 -25.05 14.10 -23.68
C TYR A 159 -24.37 12.80 -24.12
N THR A 160 -23.31 12.90 -24.92
CA THR A 160 -22.45 11.76 -25.27
C THR A 160 -21.32 11.55 -24.28
N VAL A 161 -20.98 12.57 -23.48
CA VAL A 161 -20.02 12.46 -22.37
C VAL A 161 -20.57 13.20 -21.16
N LEU A 162 -20.54 12.56 -20.00
CA LEU A 162 -20.75 13.19 -18.70
C LEU A 162 -19.44 13.16 -17.91
N ILE A 163 -19.08 14.28 -17.31
CA ILE A 163 -17.90 14.43 -16.47
C ILE A 163 -18.37 14.86 -15.09
N ASP A 164 -18.26 13.99 -14.10
CA ASP A 164 -18.49 14.29 -12.70
C ASP A 164 -17.13 14.44 -11.98
N LYS A 165 -16.88 15.64 -11.44
CA LYS A 165 -15.70 15.88 -10.62
C LYS A 165 -16.10 15.74 -9.15
N ALA A 166 -15.89 14.54 -8.59
CA ALA A 166 -16.04 14.24 -7.16
C ALA A 166 -17.48 14.29 -6.59
N GLY A 167 -18.51 14.50 -7.39
CA GLY A 167 -19.90 14.58 -6.93
C GLY A 167 -20.42 13.29 -6.32
N ILE A 168 -19.95 12.12 -6.78
CA ILE A 168 -20.28 10.85 -6.11
C ILE A 168 -19.65 10.76 -4.71
N ASP A 169 -18.43 11.25 -4.53
CA ASP A 169 -17.75 11.26 -3.24
C ASP A 169 -18.38 12.30 -2.32
N GLU A 170 -18.73 13.49 -2.84
CA GLU A 170 -19.47 14.50 -2.11
C GLU A 170 -20.76 13.93 -1.51
N VAL A 171 -21.56 13.22 -2.31
CA VAL A 171 -22.80 12.58 -1.85
C VAL A 171 -22.52 11.45 -0.85
N TYR A 172 -21.48 10.65 -1.09
CA TYR A 172 -21.12 9.53 -0.24
C TYR A 172 -20.71 9.98 1.16
N TYR A 173 -19.78 10.93 1.24
CA TYR A 173 -19.20 11.39 2.50
C TYR A 173 -20.09 12.40 3.24
N ALA A 174 -21.03 13.10 2.57
CA ALA A 174 -21.93 14.06 3.21
C ALA A 174 -22.89 13.43 4.26
N ASN A 175 -23.05 12.11 4.27
CA ASN A 175 -24.00 11.42 5.14
C ASN A 175 -23.35 10.66 6.30
N PHE A 176 -22.04 10.79 6.50
CA PHE A 176 -21.28 9.97 7.45
C PHE A 176 -21.60 10.19 8.94
N ASP A 177 -22.12 11.36 9.33
CA ASP A 177 -22.49 11.67 10.72
C ASP A 177 -23.88 11.14 11.16
N MET A 178 -24.49 10.22 10.40
CA MET A 178 -25.88 9.77 10.60
C MET A 178 -25.98 8.31 11.05
N SER A 179 -27.00 7.95 11.85
CA SER A 179 -27.38 6.54 12.03
C SER A 179 -27.74 5.91 10.67
N ASN A 180 -27.19 4.73 10.36
CA ASN A 180 -27.27 4.10 9.02
C ASN A 180 -26.68 4.96 7.89
N ALA A 181 -25.70 5.82 8.20
CA ALA A 181 -24.99 6.70 7.27
C ALA A 181 -24.65 6.03 5.94
N LEU A 182 -24.07 4.83 6.00
CA LEU A 182 -23.57 4.12 4.83
C LEU A 182 -24.68 3.72 3.86
N GLU A 183 -25.76 3.08 4.34
CA GLU A 183 -26.86 2.64 3.49
C GLU A 183 -27.54 3.83 2.79
N LYS A 184 -27.73 4.93 3.54
CA LYS A 184 -28.30 6.17 3.00
C LYS A 184 -27.37 6.81 1.97
N ALA A 185 -26.08 6.88 2.25
CA ALA A 185 -25.07 7.38 1.32
C ALA A 185 -25.10 6.60 -0.01
N LEU A 186 -25.04 5.27 0.05
CA LEU A 186 -25.09 4.40 -1.12
C LEU A 186 -26.40 4.54 -1.90
N THR A 187 -27.54 4.67 -1.20
CA THR A 187 -28.85 4.94 -1.84
C THR A 187 -28.84 6.25 -2.63
N MET A 188 -28.28 7.32 -2.05
CA MET A 188 -28.18 8.62 -2.72
C MET A 188 -27.21 8.60 -3.91
N VAL A 189 -26.09 7.88 -3.78
CA VAL A 189 -25.15 7.67 -4.90
C VAL A 189 -25.85 6.90 -6.04
N GLY A 190 -26.61 5.85 -5.73
CA GLY A 190 -27.41 5.11 -6.71
C GLY A 190 -28.43 5.98 -7.43
N ALA A 191 -29.16 6.82 -6.69
CA ALA A 191 -30.12 7.76 -7.26
C ALA A 191 -29.46 8.79 -8.19
N ARG A 192 -28.24 9.25 -7.83
CA ARG A 192 -27.43 10.12 -8.70
C ARG A 192 -27.03 9.41 -9.99
N LEU A 193 -26.46 8.20 -9.89
CA LEU A 193 -26.05 7.39 -11.04
C LEU A 193 -27.22 7.10 -11.99
N ASP A 194 -28.43 6.91 -11.45
CA ASP A 194 -29.64 6.76 -12.26
C ASP A 194 -29.91 8.00 -13.13
N LYS A 195 -29.79 9.21 -12.57
CA LYS A 195 -29.96 10.45 -13.35
C LYS A 195 -28.87 10.64 -14.40
N GLU A 196 -27.62 10.40 -14.02
CA GLU A 196 -26.48 10.45 -14.96
C GLU A 196 -26.67 9.46 -16.11
N SER A 197 -27.08 8.23 -15.78
CA SER A 197 -27.31 7.19 -16.78
C SER A 197 -28.40 7.55 -17.78
N ARG A 198 -29.46 8.26 -17.34
CA ARG A 198 -30.57 8.70 -18.20
C ARG A 198 -30.19 9.88 -19.08
N LEU A 199 -29.41 10.84 -18.56
CA LEU A 199 -28.87 11.96 -19.33
C LEU A 199 -27.87 11.52 -20.42
N LEU A 200 -27.23 10.37 -20.22
CA LEU A 200 -26.23 9.84 -21.14
C LEU A 200 -26.88 9.10 -22.32
N LYS A 201 -26.46 9.44 -23.54
CA LYS A 201 -26.83 8.72 -24.77
C LYS A 201 -26.22 7.30 -24.78
N ASN A 202 -26.82 6.39 -25.55
CA ASN A 202 -26.22 5.08 -25.80
C ASN A 202 -24.83 5.25 -26.45
N PHE A 203 -23.88 4.40 -26.05
CA PHE A 203 -22.45 4.51 -26.37
C PHE A 203 -21.78 5.79 -25.84
N GLY A 204 -22.48 6.52 -24.96
CA GLY A 204 -21.93 7.64 -24.23
C GLY A 204 -20.98 7.18 -23.13
N ARG A 205 -20.14 8.10 -22.65
CA ARG A 205 -19.14 7.86 -21.61
C ARG A 205 -19.47 8.68 -20.37
N LEU A 206 -19.74 8.02 -19.26
CA LEU A 206 -19.76 8.62 -17.94
C LEU A 206 -18.35 8.52 -17.36
N MET A 207 -17.76 9.65 -16.97
CA MET A 207 -16.46 9.71 -16.32
C MET A 207 -16.63 10.41 -14.98
N PHE A 208 -16.31 9.73 -13.89
CA PHE A 208 -16.30 10.34 -12.57
C PHE A 208 -14.97 10.14 -11.85
N LEU A 209 -14.51 11.21 -11.18
CA LEU A 209 -13.32 11.17 -10.33
C LEU A 209 -13.73 10.83 -8.90
N THR A 210 -13.02 9.89 -8.30
CA THR A 210 -13.34 9.37 -6.96
C THR A 210 -12.11 8.83 -6.25
N ARG A 211 -12.16 8.86 -4.92
CA ARG A 211 -11.23 8.20 -4.00
C ARG A 211 -11.48 6.69 -3.90
N LEU A 212 -12.69 6.25 -4.25
CA LEU A 212 -13.10 4.86 -4.42
C LEU A 212 -12.74 3.93 -3.23
N PRO A 213 -13.19 4.18 -1.99
CA PRO A 213 -13.01 3.21 -0.90
C PRO A 213 -13.65 1.86 -1.27
N ASP A 214 -13.21 0.77 -0.64
CA ASP A 214 -13.65 -0.60 -0.96
C ASP A 214 -15.18 -0.73 -1.01
N THR A 215 -15.87 -0.23 0.02
CA THR A 215 -17.34 -0.23 0.07
C THR A 215 -17.99 0.52 -1.11
N MET A 216 -17.42 1.66 -1.54
CA MET A 216 -17.90 2.37 -2.74
C MET A 216 -17.62 1.56 -4.00
N MET A 217 -16.46 0.92 -4.10
CA MET A 217 -16.09 0.12 -5.26
C MET A 217 -17.05 -1.07 -5.44
N GLN A 218 -17.30 -1.81 -4.36
CA GLN A 218 -18.24 -2.93 -4.33
C GLN A 218 -19.65 -2.46 -4.72
N PHE A 219 -20.08 -1.32 -4.18
CA PHE A 219 -21.36 -0.72 -4.55
C PHE A 219 -21.42 -0.36 -6.04
N LEU A 220 -20.42 0.33 -6.58
CA LEU A 220 -20.42 0.75 -8.00
C LEU A 220 -20.47 -0.46 -8.93
N VAL A 221 -19.66 -1.49 -8.65
CA VAL A 221 -19.65 -2.72 -9.43
C VAL A 221 -21.00 -3.42 -9.37
N SER A 222 -21.59 -3.56 -8.17
CA SER A 222 -22.93 -4.12 -8.02
C SER A 222 -24.00 -3.27 -8.69
N TRP A 223 -23.91 -1.94 -8.61
CA TRP A 223 -24.86 -1.04 -9.24
C TRP A 223 -24.83 -1.17 -10.76
N PHE A 224 -23.65 -1.13 -11.39
CA PHE A 224 -23.51 -1.28 -12.85
C PHE A 224 -23.95 -2.65 -13.36
N LYS A 225 -23.75 -3.71 -12.55
CA LYS A 225 -24.10 -5.09 -12.90
C LYS A 225 -25.58 -5.41 -12.65
N ASP A 226 -26.04 -5.14 -11.44
CA ASP A 226 -27.24 -5.71 -10.87
C ASP A 226 -28.40 -4.71 -10.82
N VAL A 227 -28.12 -3.42 -10.66
CA VAL A 227 -29.16 -2.39 -10.46
C VAL A 227 -29.47 -1.64 -11.76
N SER A 228 -28.46 -1.28 -12.54
CA SER A 228 -28.64 -0.44 -13.72
C SER A 228 -29.55 -1.09 -14.77
N GLN A 229 -30.45 -0.29 -15.36
CA GLN A 229 -31.31 -0.71 -16.48
C GLN A 229 -30.57 -0.82 -17.82
N PHE A 230 -29.29 -0.43 -17.86
CA PHE A 230 -28.43 -0.46 -19.05
C PHE A 230 -27.26 -1.42 -18.83
N SER A 231 -26.68 -1.93 -19.93
CA SER A 231 -25.39 -2.62 -19.86
C SER A 231 -24.22 -1.63 -19.96
N TRP A 232 -23.09 -1.97 -19.35
CA TRP A 232 -21.95 -1.08 -19.20
C TRP A 232 -20.61 -1.78 -19.40
N ILE A 233 -19.67 -1.06 -20.00
CA ILE A 233 -18.23 -1.36 -19.90
C ILE A 233 -17.63 -0.38 -18.89
N VAL A 234 -16.99 -0.86 -17.82
CA VAL A 234 -16.50 -0.01 -16.73
C VAL A 234 -14.98 -0.10 -16.64
N ARG A 235 -14.29 1.04 -16.68
CA ARG A 235 -12.83 1.11 -16.62
C ARG A 235 -12.38 1.93 -15.43
N PHE A 236 -11.38 1.46 -14.71
CA PHE A 236 -10.81 2.12 -13.54
C PHE A 236 -9.39 2.57 -13.89
N HIS A 237 -9.15 3.87 -13.78
CA HIS A 237 -7.85 4.48 -14.06
C HIS A 237 -7.30 5.10 -12.78
N ARG A 238 -6.15 4.65 -12.30
CA ARG A 238 -5.45 5.35 -11.21
C ARG A 238 -4.75 6.59 -11.76
N ILE A 239 -4.81 7.70 -11.04
CA ILE A 239 -4.30 9.00 -11.47
C ILE A 239 -3.22 9.50 -10.52
N THR A 240 -2.03 8.90 -10.60
CA THR A 240 -0.89 9.24 -9.72
C THR A 240 -0.48 10.70 -9.78
N ARG A 241 -0.69 11.41 -10.91
CA ARG A 241 -0.41 12.85 -11.01
C ARG A 241 -1.21 13.71 -10.04
N VAL A 242 -2.47 13.35 -9.78
CA VAL A 242 -3.30 14.08 -8.83
C VAL A 242 -2.76 13.83 -7.42
N GLU A 243 -2.37 12.60 -7.13
CA GLU A 243 -1.73 12.21 -5.86
C GLU A 243 -0.44 13.01 -5.63
N GLU A 244 0.48 13.05 -6.62
CA GLU A 244 1.73 13.79 -6.57
C GLU A 244 1.54 15.30 -6.45
N PHE A 245 0.54 15.86 -7.13
CA PHE A 245 0.20 17.28 -7.05
C PHE A 245 -0.32 17.64 -5.67
N TYR A 246 -1.27 16.87 -5.14
CA TYR A 246 -1.81 17.08 -3.81
C TYR A 246 -0.70 16.99 -2.75
N GLN A 247 0.22 16.05 -2.92
CA GLN A 247 1.41 15.91 -2.09
C GLN A 247 2.34 17.13 -2.16
N LYS A 248 2.47 17.79 -3.32
CA LYS A 248 3.28 19.01 -3.47
C LYS A 248 2.61 20.22 -2.84
N GLU A 249 1.31 20.41 -3.05
CA GLU A 249 0.59 21.60 -2.58
C GLU A 249 0.30 21.59 -1.09
N LYS A 250 -0.18 20.47 -0.55
CA LYS A 250 -0.51 20.34 0.88
C LYS A 250 0.72 19.95 1.71
N GLY A 251 1.88 19.78 1.07
CA GLY A 251 3.13 19.35 1.70
C GLY A 251 3.32 17.84 1.67
N GLN A 252 4.59 17.43 1.53
CA GLN A 252 5.00 16.05 1.24
C GLN A 252 4.50 14.99 2.24
N TYR A 253 4.00 15.44 3.39
CA TYR A 253 3.78 14.64 4.58
C TYR A 253 2.31 14.39 4.89
N ASN A 254 1.37 15.06 4.21
CA ASN A 254 -0.06 14.81 4.37
C ASN A 254 -0.49 13.46 3.79
N LEU A 255 -1.60 12.93 4.31
CA LEU A 255 -2.27 11.75 3.75
C LEU A 255 -2.62 12.01 2.29
N VAL A 256 -2.04 11.22 1.39
CA VAL A 256 -2.38 11.24 -0.03
C VAL A 256 -3.13 9.96 -0.32
N LEU A 257 -4.44 10.05 -0.50
CA LEU A 257 -5.25 8.90 -0.85
C LEU A 257 -5.17 8.64 -2.36
N PRO A 258 -5.25 7.37 -2.80
CA PRO A 258 -5.33 7.02 -4.20
C PRO A 258 -6.46 7.76 -4.92
N MET A 259 -6.19 8.14 -6.16
CA MET A 259 -7.16 8.84 -7.01
C MET A 259 -7.54 7.99 -8.21
N PHE A 260 -8.83 7.85 -8.47
CA PHE A 260 -9.36 7.07 -9.58
C PHE A 260 -10.25 7.92 -10.49
N ALA A 261 -10.16 7.66 -11.79
CA ALA A 261 -11.22 7.97 -12.75
C ALA A 261 -11.91 6.68 -13.13
N VAL A 262 -13.21 6.60 -12.87
CA VAL A 262 -14.06 5.52 -13.37
C VAL A 262 -14.71 6.00 -14.65
N VAL A 263 -14.50 5.25 -15.73
CA VAL A 263 -15.08 5.52 -17.05
C VAL A 263 -16.05 4.39 -17.40
N ALA A 264 -17.33 4.68 -17.34
CA ALA A 264 -18.40 3.77 -17.70
C ALA A 264 -18.96 4.11 -19.09
N ILE A 265 -18.91 3.16 -20.02
CA ILE A 265 -19.46 3.30 -21.37
C ILE A 265 -20.82 2.64 -21.39
N LYS A 266 -21.86 3.46 -21.59
CA LYS A 266 -23.24 2.99 -21.67
C LYS A 266 -23.44 2.22 -22.96
N LEU A 267 -23.97 1.01 -22.89
CA LEU A 267 -24.37 0.25 -24.08
C LEU A 267 -25.87 0.46 -24.33
N THR A 268 -26.55 -0.56 -24.82
CA THR A 268 -28.00 -0.54 -24.98
C THR A 268 -28.71 -1.08 -23.73
N SER A 269 -30.01 -0.79 -23.61
CA SER A 269 -30.88 -1.55 -22.71
C SER A 269 -30.83 -3.01 -23.16
N ALA A 270 -30.36 -3.91 -22.30
CA ALA A 270 -30.19 -5.30 -22.65
C ALA A 270 -31.04 -6.17 -21.73
N LYS A 271 -31.77 -7.11 -22.35
CA LYS A 271 -32.42 -8.23 -21.64
C LYS A 271 -31.39 -9.20 -21.04
N GLU A 272 -30.12 -9.12 -21.45
CA GLU A 272 -29.00 -9.92 -20.97
C GLU A 272 -27.88 -8.98 -20.54
N LYS A 273 -27.58 -8.97 -19.24
CA LYS A 273 -26.58 -8.11 -18.61
C LYS A 273 -25.18 -8.59 -18.97
N LEU A 274 -24.60 -8.02 -20.02
CA LEU A 274 -23.29 -8.44 -20.51
C LEU A 274 -22.15 -7.75 -19.72
N LEU A 275 -21.19 -8.60 -19.33
CA LEU A 275 -19.83 -8.34 -18.85
C LEU A 275 -19.45 -6.90 -18.46
N ILE A 276 -19.17 -6.72 -17.16
CA ILE A 276 -18.22 -5.70 -16.72
C ILE A 276 -16.84 -6.10 -17.28
N GLU A 277 -16.38 -5.41 -18.32
CA GLU A 277 -14.97 -5.43 -18.72
C GLU A 277 -14.22 -4.44 -17.84
N THR A 278 -13.77 -4.89 -16.67
CA THR A 278 -12.92 -4.07 -15.80
C THR A 278 -11.54 -3.97 -16.44
N THR A 279 -11.16 -2.75 -16.80
CA THR A 279 -9.80 -2.39 -17.19
C THR A 279 -9.17 -1.65 -16.03
N PHE A 280 -8.02 -2.10 -15.56
CA PHE A 280 -7.19 -1.33 -14.64
C PHE A 280 -5.98 -0.75 -15.38
N THR A 281 -5.78 0.57 -15.28
CA THR A 281 -4.55 1.22 -15.76
C THR A 281 -3.92 1.93 -14.58
N LEU A 282 -2.78 1.41 -14.12
CA LEU A 282 -2.04 1.86 -12.94
C LEU A 282 -1.08 3.02 -13.21
N THR A 283 -0.80 3.31 -14.49
CA THR A 283 0.24 4.28 -14.88
C THR A 283 -0.28 5.32 -15.86
N GLU A 284 0.46 6.43 -15.98
CA GLU A 284 0.14 7.55 -16.87
C GLU A 284 0.14 7.16 -18.36
N LYS A 285 0.91 6.12 -18.70
CA LYS A 285 0.84 5.55 -20.03
C LYS A 285 -0.45 4.76 -20.07
N ILE A 286 -1.30 5.09 -21.05
CA ILE A 286 -2.36 4.19 -21.48
C ILE A 286 -1.63 2.97 -22.08
N THR A 287 -1.13 2.09 -21.21
CA THR A 287 -0.57 0.79 -21.56
C THR A 287 -1.71 -0.12 -22.00
N GLU A 288 -1.36 -1.29 -22.52
CA GLU A 288 -2.37 -2.31 -22.74
C GLU A 288 -3.08 -2.59 -21.42
N PRO A 289 -4.41 -2.39 -21.37
CA PRO A 289 -5.16 -2.54 -20.15
C PRO A 289 -5.17 -4.00 -19.74
N THR A 290 -4.95 -4.28 -18.45
CA THR A 290 -5.27 -5.61 -17.91
C THR A 290 -6.79 -5.75 -17.95
N ARG A 291 -7.25 -6.68 -18.79
CA ARG A 291 -8.66 -6.93 -19.03
C ARG A 291 -9.14 -8.06 -18.13
N TYR A 292 -10.13 -7.75 -17.33
CA TYR A 292 -10.82 -8.72 -16.48
C TYR A 292 -12.21 -8.99 -17.07
N THR A 293 -12.49 -10.26 -17.35
CA THR A 293 -13.78 -10.70 -17.92
C THR A 293 -14.44 -11.71 -16.99
N GLY A 294 -15.67 -11.42 -16.54
CA GLY A 294 -16.41 -12.31 -15.64
C GLY A 294 -16.28 -11.92 -14.15
N THR A 295 -17.04 -12.59 -13.30
CA THR A 295 -17.13 -12.29 -11.86
C THR A 295 -15.88 -12.70 -11.09
N ASP A 296 -15.20 -13.75 -11.52
CA ASP A 296 -14.08 -14.36 -10.80
C ASP A 296 -12.83 -13.46 -10.82
N CYS A 297 -12.77 -12.52 -11.78
CA CYS A 297 -11.69 -11.56 -11.91
C CYS A 297 -11.89 -10.25 -11.13
N LEU A 298 -13.08 -10.01 -10.55
CA LEU A 298 -13.33 -8.78 -9.79
C LEU A 298 -12.66 -8.79 -8.41
N ALA A 299 -12.48 -9.97 -7.82
CA ALA A 299 -11.78 -10.15 -6.55
C ALA A 299 -10.36 -9.57 -6.58
N GLU A 300 -9.61 -9.82 -7.66
CA GLU A 300 -8.26 -9.28 -7.82
C GLU A 300 -8.23 -7.74 -7.87
N VAL A 301 -9.25 -7.13 -8.49
CA VAL A 301 -9.32 -5.67 -8.59
C VAL A 301 -9.68 -5.07 -7.23
N TYR A 302 -10.63 -5.68 -6.50
CA TYR A 302 -10.96 -5.27 -5.13
C TYR A 302 -9.72 -5.37 -4.24
N ASP A 303 -9.05 -6.54 -4.25
CA ASP A 303 -7.83 -6.77 -3.49
C ASP A 303 -6.77 -5.71 -3.79
N ALA A 304 -6.56 -5.37 -5.07
CA ALA A 304 -5.54 -4.39 -5.46
C ALA A 304 -5.87 -2.97 -5.00
N VAL A 305 -7.13 -2.54 -5.10
CA VAL A 305 -7.59 -1.21 -4.67
C VAL A 305 -7.53 -1.11 -3.15
N ASP A 306 -8.11 -2.08 -2.44
CA ASP A 306 -8.11 -2.15 -0.98
C ASP A 306 -6.68 -2.18 -0.40
N SER A 307 -5.82 -3.04 -0.95
CA SER A 307 -4.38 -3.11 -0.64
C SER A 307 -3.69 -1.75 -0.75
N LEU A 308 -3.98 -1.01 -1.82
CA LEU A 308 -3.39 0.30 -2.05
C LEU A 308 -3.89 1.32 -1.03
N HIS A 309 -5.20 1.37 -0.74
CA HIS A 309 -5.73 2.28 0.28
C HIS A 309 -5.16 1.97 1.66
N LYS A 310 -5.12 0.69 2.06
CA LYS A 310 -4.52 0.25 3.32
C LYS A 310 -3.07 0.70 3.41
N LEU A 311 -2.29 0.57 2.33
CA LEU A 311 -0.90 1.02 2.29
C LEU A 311 -0.75 2.53 2.47
N MET A 312 -1.58 3.33 1.78
CA MET A 312 -1.51 4.78 1.89
C MET A 312 -1.91 5.27 3.28
N ILE A 313 -2.92 4.64 3.88
CA ILE A 313 -3.38 4.99 5.22
C ILE A 313 -2.35 4.55 6.27
N LEU A 314 -1.86 3.32 6.18
CA LEU A 314 -0.79 2.81 7.04
C LEU A 314 0.42 3.75 6.98
N SER A 315 0.84 4.16 5.79
CA SER A 315 1.93 5.13 5.62
C SER A 315 1.65 6.43 6.37
N SER A 316 0.43 6.97 6.26
CA SER A 316 0.06 8.18 6.99
C SER A 316 0.07 8.00 8.50
N CYS A 317 -0.40 6.86 9.01
CA CYS A 317 -0.36 6.56 10.44
C CYS A 317 1.09 6.46 10.94
N LEU A 318 1.93 5.74 10.20
CA LEU A 318 3.33 5.53 10.54
C LEU A 318 4.18 6.80 10.50
N ARG A 319 3.81 7.80 9.70
CA ARG A 319 4.60 9.04 9.58
C ARG A 319 4.77 9.79 10.89
N ASN A 320 3.72 9.80 11.72
CA ASN A 320 3.62 10.66 12.91
C ASN A 320 3.35 9.91 14.22
N LYS A 321 3.23 8.58 14.17
CA LYS A 321 3.01 7.75 15.35
C LYS A 321 4.11 6.71 15.53
N THR A 322 4.35 6.37 16.79
CA THR A 322 5.10 5.19 17.19
C THR A 322 4.20 3.96 17.11
N ILE A 323 4.79 2.80 16.83
CA ILE A 323 4.08 1.52 16.80
C ILE A 323 3.88 1.07 18.27
N GLU A 324 2.63 1.02 18.73
CA GLU A 324 2.29 0.64 20.12
C GLU A 324 2.14 -0.88 20.30
N ASP A 325 1.61 -1.58 19.29
CA ASP A 325 1.35 -3.03 19.32
C ASP A 325 2.45 -3.82 18.62
N ASN A 326 3.57 -4.06 19.33
CA ASN A 326 4.73 -4.93 19.05
C ASN A 326 5.37 -4.93 17.63
N GLU A 327 4.61 -5.00 16.54
CA GLU A 327 5.06 -4.84 15.15
C GLU A 327 3.90 -4.76 14.15
N ILE A 328 4.16 -4.15 12.98
CA ILE A 328 3.27 -4.22 11.82
C ILE A 328 3.86 -5.18 10.78
N ILE A 329 3.00 -6.01 10.19
CA ILE A 329 3.39 -7.00 9.18
C ILE A 329 2.80 -6.61 7.83
N VAL A 330 3.66 -6.54 6.82
CA VAL A 330 3.27 -6.24 5.44
C VAL A 330 3.75 -7.37 4.53
N GLU A 331 2.84 -7.94 3.78
CA GLU A 331 3.10 -8.95 2.76
C GLU A 331 3.20 -8.31 1.38
N VAL A 332 4.29 -8.58 0.69
CA VAL A 332 4.60 -7.98 -0.60
C VAL A 332 4.68 -9.08 -1.63
N TYR A 333 3.69 -9.15 -2.52
CA TYR A 333 3.53 -10.17 -3.54
C TYR A 333 4.19 -9.74 -4.84
N SER A 334 4.60 -10.70 -5.67
CA SER A 334 5.04 -10.41 -7.03
C SER A 334 3.91 -10.63 -8.03
N ALA A 335 3.86 -9.84 -9.10
CA ALA A 335 2.89 -10.06 -10.18
C ALA A 335 3.06 -11.44 -10.86
N GLY A 336 4.25 -12.05 -10.80
CA GLY A 336 4.52 -13.36 -11.38
C GLY A 336 4.03 -14.54 -10.54
N ASN A 337 3.65 -14.32 -9.28
CA ASN A 337 3.13 -15.34 -8.37
C ASN A 337 2.28 -14.64 -7.29
N PRO A 338 0.96 -14.49 -7.52
CA PRO A 338 0.05 -13.83 -6.60
C PRO A 338 -0.41 -14.72 -5.44
N ASP A 339 -0.15 -16.03 -5.51
CA ASP A 339 -0.59 -16.99 -4.48
C ASP A 339 0.28 -16.92 -3.22
N TYR A 340 1.55 -16.52 -3.37
CA TYR A 340 2.52 -16.49 -2.28
C TYR A 340 3.24 -15.13 -2.19
N PRO A 341 3.36 -14.53 -0.99
CA PRO A 341 4.17 -13.34 -0.79
C PRO A 341 5.60 -13.57 -1.29
N ARG A 342 6.17 -12.53 -1.91
CA ARG A 342 7.60 -12.47 -2.22
C ARG A 342 8.39 -11.99 -1.01
N TYR A 343 7.89 -11.00 -0.27
CA TYR A 343 8.52 -10.53 0.95
C TYR A 343 7.53 -10.45 2.11
N TYR A 344 8.02 -10.71 3.31
CA TYR A 344 7.37 -10.30 4.55
C TYR A 344 8.19 -9.15 5.15
N ILE A 345 7.54 -8.05 5.47
CA ILE A 345 8.17 -6.86 6.06
C ILE A 345 7.58 -6.66 7.44
N TYR A 346 8.42 -6.80 8.46
CA TYR A 346 8.08 -6.53 9.85
C TYR A 346 8.60 -5.14 10.22
N ILE A 347 7.72 -4.26 10.68
CA ILE A 347 8.05 -2.88 11.03
C ILE A 347 7.98 -2.76 12.55
N CYS A 348 9.09 -2.39 13.17
CA CYS A 348 9.19 -2.18 14.61
C CYS A 348 9.87 -0.85 14.93
N ASP A 349 9.48 -0.26 16.06
CA ASP A 349 10.12 0.91 16.63
C ASP A 349 10.96 0.49 17.85
N ALA A 350 12.10 1.15 18.03
CA ALA A 350 12.94 0.95 19.20
C ALA A 350 12.28 1.55 20.45
N PRO A 351 12.48 0.93 21.63
CA PRO A 351 11.85 1.39 22.87
C PRO A 351 12.37 2.75 23.36
N GLU A 352 13.58 3.15 22.96
CA GLU A 352 14.18 4.44 23.32
C GLU A 352 14.30 5.39 22.13
N VAL A 353 13.93 6.66 22.33
CA VAL A 353 13.92 7.70 21.28
C VAL A 353 15.31 8.27 20.98
N LYS A 354 16.35 7.96 21.78
CA LYS A 354 17.69 8.57 21.70
C LYS A 354 18.63 7.85 20.72
N ILE A 355 18.15 7.59 19.51
CA ILE A 355 18.89 6.81 18.53
C ILE A 355 19.38 7.72 17.38
N PRO A 356 20.65 7.57 16.90
CA PRO A 356 21.25 8.49 15.94
C PRO A 356 20.66 8.41 14.52
N GLN A 357 20.07 7.27 14.14
CA GLN A 357 19.41 7.08 12.86
C GLN A 357 17.91 6.91 13.05
N ASP A 358 17.10 7.51 12.18
CA ASP A 358 15.65 7.44 12.35
C ASP A 358 15.02 6.21 11.68
N TYR A 359 15.61 5.72 10.58
CA TYR A 359 15.05 4.62 9.80
C TYR A 359 16.11 3.82 9.04
N ALA A 360 15.96 2.49 9.03
CA ALA A 360 16.77 1.57 8.23
C ALA A 360 15.93 0.37 7.75
N ILE A 361 16.43 -0.32 6.72
CA ILE A 361 15.89 -1.59 6.24
C ILE A 361 16.91 -2.67 6.59
N PHE A 362 16.47 -3.77 7.20
CA PHE A 362 17.30 -4.96 7.43
C PHE A 362 16.82 -6.10 6.54
N ILE A 363 17.66 -6.59 5.64
CA ILE A 363 17.36 -7.78 4.82
C ILE A 363 17.92 -8.99 5.54
N VAL A 364 17.03 -9.91 5.92
CA VAL A 364 17.40 -11.18 6.56
C VAL A 364 17.99 -12.12 5.50
N PRO A 365 19.20 -12.67 5.71
CA PRO A 365 19.76 -13.65 4.79
C PRO A 365 18.91 -14.92 4.71
N GLU A 366 18.80 -15.51 3.52
CA GLU A 366 18.12 -16.77 3.27
C GLU A 366 18.65 -17.87 4.19
N GLY A 367 17.72 -18.57 4.86
CA GLY A 367 18.04 -19.63 5.80
C GLY A 367 18.26 -19.15 7.24
N ARG A 368 18.24 -17.84 7.51
CA ARG A 368 18.38 -17.31 8.89
C ARG A 368 17.07 -16.84 9.50
N GLU A 369 15.97 -16.86 8.76
CA GLU A 369 14.67 -16.30 9.16
C GLU A 369 14.11 -16.88 10.47
N THR A 370 14.48 -18.13 10.79
CA THR A 370 14.04 -18.84 12.01
C THR A 370 14.91 -18.55 13.23
N GLU A 371 16.02 -17.83 13.09
CA GLU A 371 16.80 -17.39 14.25
C GLU A 371 15.98 -16.41 15.08
N TRP A 372 16.05 -16.54 16.41
CA TRP A 372 15.23 -15.74 17.33
C TRP A 372 15.28 -14.24 17.02
N ILE A 373 16.48 -13.69 16.76
CA ILE A 373 16.69 -12.26 16.49
C ILE A 373 15.94 -11.75 15.22
N PHE A 374 15.63 -12.64 14.27
CA PHE A 374 14.92 -12.30 13.03
C PHE A 374 13.47 -12.79 13.03
N GLY A 375 13.20 -13.92 13.68
CA GLY A 375 11.96 -14.68 13.61
C GLY A 375 10.93 -14.33 14.67
N THR A 376 11.31 -13.72 15.80
CA THR A 376 10.37 -13.31 16.86
C THR A 376 10.18 -11.80 16.94
N PRO A 377 9.02 -11.30 17.40
CA PRO A 377 8.80 -9.87 17.62
C PRO A 377 9.84 -9.27 18.57
N GLU A 378 10.13 -9.94 19.69
CA GLU A 378 11.10 -9.47 20.69
C GLU A 378 12.52 -9.42 20.10
N GLY A 379 12.86 -10.41 19.28
CA GLY A 379 14.13 -10.44 18.55
C GLY A 379 14.26 -9.28 17.58
N ARG A 380 13.19 -8.95 16.84
CA ARG A 380 13.19 -7.82 15.89
C ARG A 380 13.25 -6.46 16.59
N ILE A 381 12.66 -6.31 17.77
CA ILE A 381 12.83 -5.11 18.61
C ILE A 381 14.29 -4.98 19.04
N GLN A 382 14.91 -6.07 19.51
CA GLN A 382 16.34 -6.06 19.86
C GLN A 382 17.24 -5.81 18.64
N LEU A 383 16.87 -6.32 17.47
CA LEU A 383 17.57 -6.03 16.21
C LEU A 383 17.50 -4.55 15.83
N CYS A 384 16.34 -3.92 16.03
CA CYS A 384 16.14 -2.48 15.83
C CYS A 384 17.10 -1.66 16.69
N ASP A 385 17.17 -1.97 17.99
CA ASP A 385 18.10 -1.32 18.92
C ASP A 385 19.58 -1.55 18.54
N ASN A 386 19.95 -2.80 18.23
CA ASN A 386 21.31 -3.14 17.78
C ASN A 386 21.70 -2.43 16.49
N SER A 387 20.74 -2.21 15.59
CA SER A 387 20.94 -1.50 14.32
C SER A 387 21.09 0.01 14.52
N ARG A 388 20.91 0.51 15.74
CA ARG A 388 20.98 1.93 16.09
C ARG A 388 20.08 2.79 15.20
N CYS A 389 18.88 2.29 14.91
CA CYS A 389 17.82 3.05 14.25
C CYS A 389 16.54 3.13 15.11
N PHE A 390 15.80 4.23 15.03
CA PHE A 390 14.52 4.37 15.73
C PHE A 390 13.47 3.42 15.15
N ARG A 391 13.34 3.37 13.83
CA ARG A 391 12.45 2.42 13.14
C ARG A 391 13.25 1.47 12.27
N LEU A 392 12.90 0.19 12.29
CA LEU A 392 13.47 -0.82 11.43
C LEU A 392 12.39 -1.56 10.65
N ALA A 393 12.59 -1.67 9.33
CA ALA A 393 11.83 -2.59 8.48
C ALA A 393 12.67 -3.86 8.26
N VAL A 394 12.30 -4.96 8.89
CA VAL A 394 12.96 -6.27 8.79
C VAL A 394 12.30 -7.07 7.67
N VAL A 395 13.06 -7.38 6.63
CA VAL A 395 12.57 -8.00 5.40
C VAL A 395 13.00 -9.45 5.34
N HIS A 396 12.02 -10.35 5.31
CA HIS A 396 12.21 -11.78 5.09
C HIS A 396 11.96 -12.13 3.63
N LEU A 397 12.82 -13.02 3.11
CA LEU A 397 12.77 -13.53 1.74
C LEU A 397 11.93 -14.81 1.71
N ALA A 398 10.70 -14.72 1.19
CA ALA A 398 9.77 -15.85 1.20
C ALA A 398 10.31 -17.07 0.42
N ARG A 399 10.09 -18.28 0.98
CA ARG A 399 10.61 -19.56 0.47
C ARG A 399 10.05 -20.01 -0.88
N HIS A 400 8.90 -19.47 -1.30
CA HIS A 400 8.25 -19.78 -2.57
C HIS A 400 8.91 -19.08 -3.77
N HIS A 401 9.91 -18.24 -3.52
CA HIS A 401 10.56 -17.40 -4.52
C HIS A 401 12.05 -17.64 -4.53
N ILE A 402 12.65 -17.44 -5.69
CA ILE A 402 14.11 -17.34 -5.85
C ILE A 402 14.50 -15.88 -6.07
N TYR A 403 15.71 -15.53 -5.61
CA TYR A 403 16.23 -14.15 -5.67
C TYR A 403 17.51 -14.09 -6.52
N PRO A 404 17.40 -14.20 -7.85
CA PRO A 404 18.54 -14.06 -8.73
C PRO A 404 19.04 -12.61 -8.72
N GLY A 405 20.36 -12.42 -8.82
CA GLY A 405 20.97 -11.10 -8.88
C GLY A 405 21.38 -10.50 -7.53
N GLY A 406 21.27 -11.25 -6.44
CA GLY A 406 21.87 -10.88 -5.17
C GLY A 406 21.10 -9.80 -4.40
N ILE A 407 21.73 -9.34 -3.32
CA ILE A 407 21.20 -8.30 -2.43
C ILE A 407 20.86 -7.00 -3.17
N GLU A 408 21.62 -6.62 -4.21
CA GLU A 408 21.38 -5.38 -4.96
C GLU A 408 20.07 -5.42 -5.75
N ARG A 409 19.70 -6.59 -6.29
CA ARG A 409 18.40 -6.76 -6.96
C ARG A 409 17.26 -6.64 -5.95
N ILE A 410 17.41 -7.24 -4.78
CA ILE A 410 16.44 -7.16 -3.68
C ILE A 410 16.25 -5.70 -3.23
N LYS A 411 17.35 -4.97 -3.02
CA LYS A 411 17.32 -3.53 -2.70
C LYS A 411 16.55 -2.74 -3.76
N SER A 412 16.81 -3.01 -5.04
CA SER A 412 16.11 -2.33 -6.15
C SER A 412 14.60 -2.62 -6.15
N GLU A 413 14.19 -3.85 -5.87
CA GLU A 413 12.77 -4.25 -5.81
C GLU A 413 12.06 -3.60 -4.61
N LEU A 414 12.74 -3.47 -3.47
CA LEU A 414 12.17 -2.94 -2.23
C LEU A 414 12.20 -1.41 -2.14
N SER A 415 13.10 -0.73 -2.86
CA SER A 415 13.39 0.70 -2.69
C SER A 415 12.16 1.62 -2.79
N GLY A 416 11.11 1.20 -3.52
CA GLY A 416 9.84 1.94 -3.55
C GLY A 416 8.97 1.69 -2.31
N ILE A 417 8.67 0.42 -2.02
CA ILE A 417 7.67 0.05 -1.01
C ILE A 417 8.10 0.40 0.41
N VAL A 418 9.38 0.25 0.74
CA VAL A 418 9.88 0.51 2.11
C VAL A 418 9.76 1.98 2.51
N MET A 419 9.73 2.90 1.53
CA MET A 419 9.60 4.33 1.81
C MET A 419 8.24 4.70 2.41
N TYR A 420 7.20 3.87 2.22
CA TYR A 420 5.90 4.10 2.84
C TYR A 420 5.94 3.97 4.37
N PHE A 421 6.95 3.30 4.94
CA PHE A 421 7.05 3.04 6.38
C PHE A 421 7.93 4.06 7.12
N ALA A 422 8.62 4.93 6.39
CA ALA A 422 9.50 5.94 6.95
C ALA A 422 8.71 7.04 7.70
N GLN A 423 9.28 7.55 8.80
CA GLN A 423 8.67 8.67 9.53
C GLN A 423 8.87 10.00 8.80
N GLU A 424 8.01 10.98 9.12
CA GLU A 424 8.05 12.31 8.51
C GLU A 424 9.43 12.97 8.65
N LYS A 425 10.01 12.97 9.87
CA LYS A 425 11.34 13.53 10.13
C LYS A 425 12.43 12.98 9.19
N VAL A 426 12.33 11.69 8.86
CA VAL A 426 13.30 11.04 7.97
C VAL A 426 13.10 11.55 6.55
N LEU A 427 11.84 11.59 6.10
CA LEU A 427 11.44 12.08 4.78
C LEU A 427 11.93 13.51 4.53
N GLN A 428 11.89 14.39 5.53
CA GLN A 428 12.39 15.78 5.39
C GLN A 428 13.92 15.86 5.30
N SER A 429 14.62 14.95 5.96
CA SER A 429 16.09 14.91 5.99
C SER A 429 16.73 14.25 4.76
N PHE A 430 15.95 13.59 3.90
CA PHE A 430 16.42 12.94 2.67
C PHE A 430 16.81 13.89 1.53
N LYS A 431 16.77 15.21 1.71
CA LYS A 431 17.36 16.12 0.71
C LYS A 431 18.84 15.81 0.46
N ASP A 432 19.56 15.25 1.45
CA ASP A 432 20.98 14.90 1.35
C ASP A 432 21.35 13.49 1.87
N LYS A 433 20.41 12.75 2.47
CA LYS A 433 20.65 11.41 3.06
C LYS A 433 19.93 10.31 2.26
N ARG A 434 20.41 9.07 2.35
CA ARG A 434 19.80 7.90 1.68
C ARG A 434 19.40 6.87 2.75
N VAL A 435 18.35 6.08 2.53
CA VAL A 435 17.97 5.04 3.50
C VAL A 435 19.00 3.92 3.47
N GLN A 436 19.43 3.47 4.65
CA GLN A 436 20.41 2.40 4.74
C GLN A 436 19.74 1.03 4.66
N PHE A 437 20.32 0.17 3.82
CA PHE A 437 20.05 -1.26 3.83
C PHE A 437 21.16 -1.98 4.61
N LEU A 438 20.73 -2.74 5.60
CA LEU A 438 21.55 -3.56 6.49
C LEU A 438 21.33 -5.03 6.18
N THR A 439 22.36 -5.84 6.39
CA THR A 439 22.26 -7.30 6.39
C THR A 439 23.45 -7.88 7.17
N VAL A 440 23.46 -9.19 7.41
CA VAL A 440 24.59 -9.85 8.07
C VAL A 440 25.63 -10.25 7.03
N ASN A 441 26.90 -9.89 7.26
CA ASN A 441 28.04 -10.26 6.42
C ASN A 441 27.92 -9.83 4.93
N GLU A 442 27.09 -8.84 4.62
CA GLU A 442 26.82 -8.34 3.26
C GLU A 442 26.34 -9.40 2.24
N ASP A 443 25.88 -10.56 2.71
CA ASP A 443 25.40 -11.66 1.87
C ASP A 443 23.89 -11.83 2.02
N GLN A 444 23.22 -12.19 0.92
CA GLN A 444 21.81 -12.57 0.93
C GLN A 444 21.58 -13.97 1.51
N GLY A 445 22.63 -14.74 1.79
CA GLY A 445 22.54 -16.14 2.20
C GLY A 445 22.37 -17.08 1.02
N GLN A 446 22.34 -18.38 1.31
CA GLN A 446 22.13 -19.41 0.30
C GLN A 446 21.15 -20.45 0.81
N ARG A 447 20.05 -20.62 0.07
CA ARG A 447 19.03 -21.63 0.28
C ARG A 447 18.74 -22.34 -1.04
N GLN A 448 18.77 -23.67 -1.02
CA GLN A 448 18.46 -24.52 -2.15
C GLN A 448 17.30 -25.45 -1.82
N LEU A 449 16.25 -25.42 -2.63
CA LEU A 449 15.16 -26.38 -2.51
C LEU A 449 15.63 -27.78 -2.97
N MET A 450 15.49 -28.77 -2.11
CA MET A 450 15.86 -30.17 -2.38
C MET A 450 14.65 -31.03 -2.70
N SER A 451 13.55 -30.82 -1.99
CA SER A 451 12.27 -31.51 -2.21
C SER A 451 11.13 -30.68 -1.65
N SER A 452 9.94 -30.84 -2.21
CA SER A 452 8.70 -30.29 -1.66
C SER A 452 7.62 -31.37 -1.63
N GLY A 453 6.58 -31.15 -0.83
CA GLY A 453 5.44 -32.05 -0.79
C GLY A 453 4.33 -31.53 0.11
N ARG A 454 3.30 -32.35 0.28
CA ARG A 454 2.17 -32.06 1.16
C ARG A 454 1.89 -33.26 2.06
N SER A 455 1.85 -33.01 3.37
CA SER A 455 1.39 -33.94 4.38
C SER A 455 -0.11 -33.77 4.60
N ALA A 456 -0.82 -34.86 4.86
CA ALA A 456 -2.24 -34.82 5.21
C ALA A 456 -2.50 -34.09 6.55
N ILE A 457 -1.50 -34.03 7.43
CA ILE A 457 -1.63 -33.49 8.80
C ILE A 457 -1.07 -32.06 8.88
N SER A 458 0.13 -31.84 8.33
CA SER A 458 0.89 -30.59 8.53
C SER A 458 0.82 -29.64 7.33
N GLY A 459 0.10 -30.02 6.27
CA GLY A 459 0.04 -29.24 5.04
C GLY A 459 1.33 -29.32 4.22
N GLU A 460 1.63 -28.24 3.52
CA GLU A 460 2.79 -28.18 2.61
C GLU A 460 4.12 -28.13 3.39
N TYR A 461 5.14 -28.80 2.87
CA TYR A 461 6.47 -28.84 3.47
C TYR A 461 7.56 -28.74 2.42
N LEU A 462 8.72 -28.23 2.86
CA LEU A 462 9.94 -28.10 2.06
C LEU A 462 11.10 -28.81 2.77
N ILE A 463 11.95 -29.45 1.97
CA ILE A 463 13.28 -29.89 2.37
C ILE A 463 14.27 -28.97 1.66
N GLU A 464 15.07 -28.24 2.42
CA GLU A 464 15.98 -27.20 1.90
C GLU A 464 17.39 -27.36 2.46
N ASP A 465 18.39 -27.11 1.62
CA ASP A 465 19.78 -27.01 2.02
C ASP A 465 20.15 -25.53 2.20
N VAL A 466 20.73 -25.17 3.35
CA VAL A 466 21.10 -23.78 3.68
C VAL A 466 22.55 -23.70 4.16
N ILE A 467 23.21 -22.57 3.88
CA ILE A 467 24.53 -22.27 4.44
C ILE A 467 24.38 -21.36 5.66
N ILE A 468 24.91 -21.80 6.81
CA ILE A 468 25.01 -20.98 8.01
C ILE A 468 26.44 -21.04 8.52
N ASP A 469 27.06 -19.88 8.70
CA ASP A 469 28.45 -19.74 9.17
C ASP A 469 29.45 -20.66 8.43
N GLY A 470 29.25 -20.80 7.12
CA GLY A 470 30.12 -21.60 6.23
C GLY A 470 29.84 -23.11 6.24
N SER A 471 28.87 -23.59 7.02
CA SER A 471 28.46 -25.01 7.06
C SER A 471 27.10 -25.21 6.38
N TRP A 472 26.96 -26.33 5.66
CA TRP A 472 25.70 -26.70 5.03
C TRP A 472 24.80 -27.48 5.99
N TYR A 473 23.51 -27.18 5.94
CA TYR A 473 22.48 -27.84 6.73
C TYR A 473 21.30 -28.21 5.85
N ARG A 474 20.75 -29.42 6.03
CA ARG A 474 19.48 -29.83 5.44
C ARG A 474 18.36 -29.70 6.45
N ARG A 475 17.29 -29.00 6.07
CA ARG A 475 16.15 -28.68 6.94
C ARG A 475 14.85 -29.19 6.38
N LEU A 476 13.97 -29.66 7.25
CA LEU A 476 12.54 -29.85 6.98
C LEU A 476 11.77 -28.69 7.60
N VAL A 477 10.96 -28.00 6.79
CA VAL A 477 10.12 -26.87 7.20
C VAL A 477 8.68 -27.10 6.77
N PHE A 478 7.74 -26.86 7.68
CA PHE A 478 6.31 -26.83 7.34
C PHE A 478 5.90 -25.41 6.99
N LEU A 479 5.22 -25.23 5.85
CA LEU A 479 4.83 -23.92 5.35
C LEU A 479 3.71 -23.27 6.15
N GLY A 480 2.94 -24.05 6.92
CA GLY A 480 2.02 -23.53 7.94
C GLY A 480 2.72 -23.06 9.22
N SER A 481 4.02 -23.27 9.37
CA SER A 481 4.80 -22.89 10.56
C SER A 481 6.24 -22.55 10.17
N GLN A 482 6.39 -21.59 9.25
CA GLN A 482 7.66 -21.25 8.60
C GLN A 482 8.75 -20.73 9.53
N ASN A 483 8.37 -20.28 10.73
CA ASN A 483 9.28 -19.79 11.76
C ASN A 483 9.89 -20.95 12.59
N MET A 484 9.52 -22.21 12.32
CA MET A 484 9.99 -23.37 13.07
C MET A 484 10.64 -24.40 12.13
N ILE A 485 11.90 -24.74 12.43
CA ILE A 485 12.59 -25.86 11.79
C ILE A 485 12.11 -27.15 12.46
N GLN A 486 11.53 -28.06 11.68
CA GLN A 486 11.01 -29.34 12.19
C GLN A 486 12.14 -30.35 12.43
N SER A 487 13.11 -30.37 11.52
CA SER A 487 14.28 -31.22 11.61
C SER A 487 15.42 -30.56 10.86
N GLU A 488 16.63 -30.70 11.39
CA GLU A 488 17.84 -30.16 10.80
C GLU A 488 18.95 -31.21 10.89
N ALA A 489 19.78 -31.32 9.86
CA ALA A 489 21.00 -32.13 9.91
C ALA A 489 22.14 -31.37 9.24
N ARG A 490 23.33 -31.36 9.84
CA ARG A 490 24.52 -30.82 9.17
C ARG A 490 24.88 -31.75 8.02
N LEU A 491 25.34 -31.16 6.92
CA LEU A 491 25.87 -31.87 5.78
C LEU A 491 27.39 -31.80 5.80
N ARG A 492 28.02 -32.91 5.42
CA ARG A 492 29.45 -32.97 5.16
C ARG A 492 29.70 -33.31 3.70
N HIS A 493 30.71 -32.68 3.13
CA HIS A 493 31.13 -32.94 1.78
C HIS A 493 31.90 -34.26 1.71
N VAL A 494 31.49 -35.16 0.82
CA VAL A 494 32.23 -36.37 0.45
C VAL A 494 32.77 -36.16 -0.97
N ARG A 495 33.78 -36.94 -1.38
CA ARG A 495 34.37 -36.87 -2.73
C ARG A 495 33.26 -36.87 -3.82
N ASP A 496 33.54 -36.19 -4.93
CA ASP A 496 32.67 -36.09 -6.13
C ASP A 496 31.34 -35.32 -5.95
N GLN A 497 31.36 -34.20 -5.20
CA GLN A 497 30.20 -33.31 -4.98
C GLN A 497 28.99 -33.94 -4.29
N ILE A 498 29.21 -35.05 -3.58
CA ILE A 498 28.15 -35.72 -2.82
C ILE A 498 28.10 -35.14 -1.41
N TRP A 499 26.99 -34.47 -1.07
CA TRP A 499 26.70 -34.04 0.30
C TRP A 499 25.93 -35.14 1.03
N VAL A 500 26.45 -35.58 2.18
CA VAL A 500 25.80 -36.57 3.04
C VAL A 500 25.51 -35.97 4.40
N ILE A 501 24.54 -36.54 5.11
CA ILE A 501 24.27 -36.19 6.51
C ILE A 501 25.52 -36.50 7.34
N ASP A 502 25.94 -35.51 8.11
CA ASP A 502 26.99 -35.64 9.11
C ASP A 502 26.42 -36.29 10.37
N THR A 503 26.60 -37.61 10.49
CA THR A 503 26.13 -38.39 11.64
C THR A 503 26.91 -38.11 12.92
N ASP A 504 28.04 -37.41 12.83
CA ASP A 504 28.90 -37.08 13.96
C ASP A 504 28.56 -35.70 14.56
N TYR A 505 27.58 -35.00 13.99
CA TYR A 505 27.13 -33.69 14.43
C TYR A 505 25.63 -33.69 14.77
N LEU A 506 25.30 -33.18 15.96
CA LEU A 506 23.92 -32.94 16.39
C LEU A 506 23.59 -31.46 16.23
N SER A 507 22.57 -31.17 15.42
CA SER A 507 22.08 -29.84 15.06
C SER A 507 21.22 -29.15 16.11
N CYS A 508 20.61 -29.92 17.01
CA CYS A 508 19.70 -29.35 18.01
C CYS A 508 20.46 -28.74 19.18
N ARG A 509 20.22 -27.44 19.47
CA ARG A 509 20.75 -26.77 20.66
C ARG A 509 20.36 -27.46 21.98
N HIS A 510 19.23 -28.16 22.04
CA HIS A 510 18.83 -28.95 23.21
C HIS A 510 19.70 -30.19 23.46
N HIS A 511 20.55 -30.58 22.50
CA HIS A 511 21.47 -31.71 22.62
C HIS A 511 22.90 -31.31 23.01
N HIS A 512 23.18 -30.01 23.10
CA HIS A 512 24.44 -29.54 23.64
C HIS A 512 24.27 -29.34 25.16
N PRO A 513 25.00 -30.10 26.00
CA PRO A 513 25.00 -29.84 27.44
C PRO A 513 25.55 -28.43 27.72
N PRO A 514 25.06 -27.77 28.78
CA PRO A 514 25.39 -26.38 29.11
C PRO A 514 26.88 -26.12 29.38
#